data_AF-A0A9E5NUQ2-F1
#
_entry.id   AF-A0A9E5NUQ2-F1
#
_cell.length_a   1.000
_cell.length_b   1.000
_cell.length_c   1.000
_cell.angle_alpha   90.00
_cell.angle_beta   90.00
_cell.angle_gamma   90.00
#
_symmetry.space_group_name_H-M   'P 1'
#
loop_
_entity.id
_entity.type
_entity.pdbx_description
1 polymer ?
#
loop_
_entity_poly.entity_id
_entity_poly.type
_entity_poly.pdbx_seq_one_letter_code
_entity_poly.pdbx_strand_id
1 'polypeptide(L)'
;MGKDTNTGALAEVEMRMRAVAELLGRTLPPHPPAERTPEEQHRHLLEEAVQLYENELTWEEETGEESTESGAVVSLVFPGTLALVDALVTSHDPSERGEGGPHRDVVASFLGWLADRLLRLRSGGLHGSATIRAKEADLTDRLIDLVLHRYCELSPAEVELLEATSN
;
A
#
# COMPACT_ATOMS: atom_id res chain seq x y z
N MET A 1 18.54 15.72 6.03
CA MET A 1 17.69 14.92 6.94
C MET A 1 16.66 14.25 6.06
N GLY A 2 16.85 12.99 5.66
CA GLY A 2 16.02 12.37 4.61
C GLY A 2 16.54 11.10 3.93
N LYS A 3 17.69 10.55 4.36
CA LYS A 3 18.16 9.23 3.90
C LYS A 3 17.70 8.09 4.84
N ASP A 4 17.66 8.36 6.15
CA ASP A 4 17.38 7.33 7.16
C ASP A 4 15.90 6.90 7.18
N THR A 5 14.98 7.81 6.86
CA THR A 5 13.53 7.51 6.81
C THR A 5 13.17 6.62 5.62
N ASN A 6 13.82 6.83 4.47
CA ASN A 6 13.64 6.00 3.28
C ASN A 6 14.16 4.55 3.51
N THR A 7 15.28 4.39 4.21
CA THR A 7 15.80 3.04 4.55
C THR A 7 14.89 2.29 5.53
N GLY A 8 14.32 2.98 6.53
CA GLY A 8 13.39 2.37 7.48
C GLY A 8 12.09 1.90 6.83
N ALA A 9 11.54 2.71 5.92
CA ALA A 9 10.31 2.39 5.20
C ALA A 9 10.47 1.18 4.27
N LEU A 10 11.58 1.09 3.53
CA LEU A 10 11.88 -0.07 2.70
C LEU A 10 12.06 -1.34 3.54
N ALA A 11 12.77 -1.24 4.67
CA ALA A 11 12.93 -2.36 5.58
C ALA A 11 11.59 -2.87 6.15
N GLU A 12 10.64 -1.98 6.46
CA GLU A 12 9.29 -2.35 6.90
C GLU A 12 8.56 -3.17 5.83
N VAL A 13 8.58 -2.71 4.57
CA VAL A 13 7.95 -3.44 3.45
C VAL A 13 8.62 -4.81 3.25
N GLU A 14 9.95 -4.87 3.26
CA GLU A 14 10.70 -6.13 3.12
C GLU A 14 10.41 -7.11 4.27
N MET A 15 10.30 -6.62 5.50
CA MET A 15 9.95 -7.46 6.66
C MET A 15 8.55 -8.06 6.50
N ARG A 16 7.56 -7.27 6.06
CA ARG A 16 6.20 -7.79 5.81
C ARG A 16 6.17 -8.81 4.69
N MET A 17 6.85 -8.53 3.57
CA MET A 17 6.95 -9.49 2.47
C MET A 17 7.59 -10.81 2.94
N ARG A 18 8.63 -10.75 3.78
CA ARG A 18 9.25 -11.96 4.35
C ARG A 18 8.27 -12.73 5.23
N ALA A 19 7.56 -12.05 6.12
CA ALA A 19 6.57 -12.70 6.99
C ALA A 19 5.46 -13.39 6.19
N VAL A 20 4.96 -12.74 5.13
CA VAL A 20 3.97 -13.33 4.21
C VAL A 20 4.55 -14.55 3.50
N ALA A 21 5.78 -14.48 2.98
CA ALA A 21 6.44 -15.60 2.31
C ALA A 21 6.62 -16.81 3.25
N GLU A 22 7.03 -16.57 4.49
CA GLU A 22 7.20 -17.59 5.52
C GLU A 22 5.87 -18.25 5.89
N LEU A 23 4.82 -17.46 6.10
CA LEU A 23 3.49 -17.97 6.48
C LEU A 23 2.83 -18.77 5.35
N LEU A 24 2.98 -18.33 4.10
CA LEU A 24 2.45 -19.05 2.93
C LEU A 24 3.33 -20.25 2.50
N GLY A 25 4.55 -20.36 3.02
CA GLY A 25 5.48 -21.44 2.67
C GLY A 25 5.91 -21.44 1.20
N ARG A 26 5.86 -20.28 0.52
CA ARG A 26 6.25 -20.13 -0.88
C ARG A 26 7.06 -18.86 -1.13
N THR A 27 7.80 -18.86 -2.24
CA THR A 27 8.47 -17.65 -2.72
C THR A 27 7.45 -16.65 -3.28
N LEU A 28 7.58 -15.38 -2.91
CA LEU A 28 6.80 -14.29 -3.48
C LEU A 28 7.45 -13.75 -4.77
N PRO A 29 6.68 -13.11 -5.66
CA PRO A 29 7.24 -12.47 -6.85
C PRO A 29 8.31 -11.44 -6.45
N PRO A 30 9.47 -11.40 -7.13
CA PRO A 30 10.50 -10.42 -6.81
C PRO A 30 10.01 -9.00 -7.10
N HIS A 31 10.68 -8.03 -6.47
CA HIS A 31 10.52 -6.63 -6.88
C HIS A 31 10.86 -6.49 -8.36
N PRO A 32 10.08 -5.70 -9.13
CA PRO A 32 10.43 -5.40 -10.51
C PRO A 32 11.76 -4.63 -10.54
N PRO A 33 12.49 -4.68 -11.67
CA PRO A 33 13.64 -3.82 -11.86
C PRO A 33 13.26 -2.37 -11.63
N ALA A 34 14.15 -1.61 -10.99
CA ALA A 34 14.03 -0.15 -10.95
C ALA A 34 13.96 0.40 -12.39
N GLU A 35 13.20 1.49 -12.58
CA GLU A 35 13.11 2.21 -13.85
C GLU A 35 12.44 1.42 -15.00
N ARG A 36 11.60 0.42 -14.69
CA ARG A 36 10.78 -0.23 -15.72
C ARG A 36 9.79 0.75 -16.33
N THR A 37 9.16 1.58 -15.50
CA THR A 37 8.29 2.67 -15.92
C THR A 37 9.15 3.92 -16.18
N PRO A 38 8.96 4.63 -17.31
CA PRO A 38 9.66 5.89 -17.58
C PRO A 38 9.52 6.88 -16.41
N GLU A 39 10.60 7.58 -16.05
CA GLU A 39 10.68 8.41 -14.84
C GLU A 39 9.51 9.40 -14.69
N GLU A 40 9.14 10.08 -15.77
CA GLU A 40 8.02 11.03 -15.76
C GLU A 40 6.67 10.34 -15.49
N GLN A 41 6.44 9.19 -16.13
CA GLN A 41 5.24 8.38 -15.93
C GLN A 41 5.21 7.77 -14.53
N HIS A 42 6.35 7.28 -14.03
CA HIS A 42 6.48 6.74 -12.69
C HIS A 42 6.15 7.81 -11.65
N ARG A 43 6.72 9.01 -11.78
CA ARG A 43 6.43 10.14 -10.89
C ARG A 43 4.95 10.50 -10.94
N HIS A 44 4.37 10.62 -12.13
CA HIS A 44 2.96 10.98 -12.28
C HIS A 44 2.04 9.97 -11.61
N LEU A 45 2.21 8.67 -11.88
CA LEU A 45 1.38 7.61 -11.29
C LEU A 45 1.57 7.51 -9.76
N LEU A 46 2.79 7.74 -9.26
CA LEU A 46 3.04 7.79 -7.82
C LEU A 46 2.35 9.00 -7.17
N GLU A 47 2.44 10.18 -7.79
CA GLU A 47 1.75 11.38 -7.32
C GLU A 47 0.23 11.19 -7.29
N GLU A 48 -0.34 10.54 -8.30
CA GLU A 48 -1.76 10.19 -8.33
C GLU A 48 -2.16 9.25 -7.19
N ALA A 49 -1.38 8.19 -6.93
CA ALA A 49 -1.65 7.27 -5.84
C ALA A 49 -1.58 7.96 -4.46
N VAL A 50 -0.60 8.85 -4.26
CA VAL A 50 -0.46 9.64 -3.04
C VAL A 50 -1.64 10.60 -2.85
N GLN A 51 -2.00 11.35 -3.89
CA GLN A 51 -3.13 12.28 -3.83
C GLN A 51 -4.44 11.56 -3.56
N LEU A 52 -4.65 10.39 -4.16
CA LEU A 52 -5.87 9.61 -3.96
C LEU A 52 -5.99 9.12 -2.52
N TYR A 53 -4.91 8.59 -1.95
CA TYR A 53 -4.85 8.23 -0.53
C TYR A 53 -5.18 9.44 0.38
N GLU A 54 -4.57 10.61 0.12
CA GLU A 54 -4.79 11.80 0.95
C GLU A 54 -6.24 12.31 0.86
N ASN A 55 -6.84 12.26 -0.34
CA ASN A 55 -8.23 12.64 -0.56
C ASN A 55 -9.20 11.70 0.17
N GLU A 56 -8.99 10.39 0.05
CA GLU A 56 -9.83 9.37 0.69
C GLU A 56 -9.71 9.42 2.21
N LEU A 57 -8.50 9.62 2.74
CA LEU A 57 -8.29 9.83 4.17
C LEU A 57 -9.00 11.09 4.67
N THR A 58 -8.87 12.22 3.95
CA THR A 58 -9.54 13.48 4.31
C THR A 58 -11.04 13.29 4.34
N TRP A 59 -11.59 12.57 3.36
CA TRP A 59 -13.02 12.28 3.30
C TRP A 59 -13.50 11.47 4.51
N GLU A 60 -12.80 10.39 4.88
CA GLU A 60 -13.11 9.60 6.08
C GLU A 60 -12.91 10.38 7.39
N GLU A 61 -11.99 11.33 7.45
CA GLU A 61 -11.84 12.24 8.61
C GLU A 61 -13.01 13.20 8.76
N GLU A 62 -13.57 13.67 7.63
CA GLU A 62 -14.71 14.60 7.61
C GLU A 62 -16.05 13.88 7.88
N THR A 63 -16.24 12.68 7.33
CA THR A 63 -17.53 11.97 7.39
C THR A 63 -17.58 10.92 8.51
N GLY A 64 -16.48 10.21 8.76
CA GLY A 64 -16.43 9.07 9.68
C GLY A 64 -17.41 7.95 9.35
N GLU A 65 -17.93 7.90 8.11
CA GLU A 65 -19.03 7.03 7.70
C GLU A 65 -18.64 5.55 7.70
N GLU A 66 -17.37 5.24 7.43
CA GLU A 66 -16.89 3.86 7.27
C GLU A 66 -16.39 3.24 8.58
N SER A 67 -16.50 3.98 9.69
CA SER A 67 -16.18 3.50 11.03
C SER A 67 -17.31 2.63 11.60
N THR A 68 -17.16 1.29 11.56
CA THR A 68 -18.14 0.36 12.13
C THR A 68 -17.89 0.06 13.61
N GLU A 69 -18.85 -0.59 14.30
CA GLU A 69 -18.66 -1.10 15.68
C GLU A 69 -17.45 -2.06 15.82
N SER A 70 -16.99 -2.66 14.72
CA SER A 70 -15.81 -3.54 14.65
C SER A 70 -14.53 -2.82 14.16
N GLY A 71 -14.56 -1.49 14.03
CA GLY A 71 -13.50 -0.69 13.41
C GLY A 71 -13.79 -0.33 11.94
N ALA A 72 -13.00 0.58 11.38
CA ALA A 72 -13.19 0.97 9.97
C ALA A 72 -12.79 -0.18 9.04
N VAL A 73 -13.61 -0.47 8.03
CA VAL A 73 -13.27 -1.43 6.98
C VAL A 73 -12.38 -0.70 5.99
N VAL A 74 -11.07 -0.95 6.03
CA VAL A 74 -10.06 -0.18 5.27
C VAL A 74 -10.29 -0.23 3.76
N SER A 75 -10.86 -1.31 3.23
CA SER A 75 -11.23 -1.38 1.82
C SER A 75 -12.39 -0.47 1.43
N LEU A 76 -13.24 -0.06 2.37
CA LEU A 76 -14.30 0.94 2.16
C LEU A 76 -13.79 2.37 2.33
N VAL A 77 -12.75 2.57 3.13
CA VAL A 77 -12.08 3.87 3.28
C VAL A 77 -11.25 4.21 2.04
N PHE A 78 -10.59 3.23 1.42
CA PHE A 78 -9.66 3.46 0.30
C PHE A 78 -10.06 2.75 -1.01
N PRO A 79 -11.31 2.85 -1.48
CA PRO A 79 -11.79 2.07 -2.61
C PRO A 79 -11.09 2.45 -3.92
N GLY A 80 -10.86 3.75 -4.15
CA GLY A 80 -10.17 4.29 -5.31
C GLY A 80 -8.68 3.96 -5.28
N THR A 81 -8.02 4.11 -4.13
CA THR A 81 -6.60 3.73 -4.00
C THR A 81 -6.41 2.25 -4.34
N LEU A 82 -7.24 1.36 -3.81
CA LEU A 82 -7.14 -0.07 -4.10
C LEU A 82 -7.44 -0.39 -5.57
N ALA A 83 -8.42 0.27 -6.18
CA ALA A 83 -8.72 0.10 -7.61
C ALA A 83 -7.55 0.55 -8.50
N LEU A 84 -6.87 1.65 -8.13
CA LEU A 84 -5.66 2.11 -8.83
C LEU A 84 -4.53 1.08 -8.68
N VAL A 85 -4.29 0.56 -7.48
CA VAL A 85 -3.29 -0.50 -7.27
C VAL A 85 -3.60 -1.72 -8.12
N ASP A 86 -4.85 -2.17 -8.16
CA ASP A 86 -5.28 -3.30 -8.99
C ASP A 86 -4.99 -3.05 -10.48
N ALA A 87 -5.22 -1.83 -10.98
CA ALA A 87 -4.89 -1.45 -12.36
C ALA A 87 -3.36 -1.42 -12.62
N LEU A 88 -2.56 -1.00 -11.64
CA LEU A 88 -1.09 -0.92 -11.79
C LEU A 88 -0.42 -2.30 -11.72
N VAL A 89 -0.97 -3.26 -10.97
CA VAL A 89 -0.41 -4.62 -10.89
C VAL A 89 -0.92 -5.54 -12.00
N THR A 90 -2.12 -5.30 -12.54
CA THR A 90 -2.74 -6.17 -13.56
C THR A 90 -2.27 -5.81 -14.97
N SER A 91 -1.63 -6.77 -15.66
CA SER A 91 -1.36 -6.67 -17.10
C SER A 91 -2.68 -6.78 -17.89
N HIS A 92 -3.10 -5.73 -18.58
CA HIS A 92 -4.43 -5.72 -19.23
C HIS A 92 -4.55 -6.57 -20.51
N ASP A 93 -3.46 -6.98 -21.17
CA ASP A 93 -3.55 -7.92 -22.31
C ASP A 93 -2.18 -8.54 -22.67
N PRO A 94 -2.04 -9.87 -22.86
CA PRO A 94 -0.82 -10.48 -23.40
C PRO A 94 -0.57 -10.17 -24.90
N SER A 95 -1.56 -9.63 -25.62
CA SER A 95 -1.48 -9.29 -27.04
C SER A 95 -1.27 -7.80 -27.32
N GLU A 96 -1.48 -6.93 -26.34
CA GLU A 96 -1.15 -5.52 -26.43
C GLU A 96 0.37 -5.32 -26.28
N ARG A 97 1.06 -5.29 -27.42
CA ARG A 97 2.43 -4.75 -27.55
C ARG A 97 2.44 -3.22 -27.45
N GLY A 98 1.64 -2.65 -26.56
CA GLY A 98 1.67 -1.24 -26.18
C GLY A 98 2.66 -1.03 -25.03
N GLU A 99 3.21 0.17 -24.91
CA GLU A 99 4.22 0.55 -23.91
C GLU A 99 3.75 0.45 -22.43
N GLY A 100 2.50 0.05 -22.16
CA GLY A 100 1.86 0.01 -20.84
C GLY A 100 1.79 -1.39 -20.21
N GLY A 101 2.94 -1.98 -19.91
CA GLY A 101 3.00 -3.18 -19.05
C GLY A 101 2.65 -2.85 -17.58
N PRO A 102 2.47 -3.85 -16.70
CA PRO A 102 2.14 -3.61 -15.30
C PRO A 102 3.22 -2.76 -14.61
N HIS A 103 2.80 -1.66 -14.01
CA HIS A 103 3.60 -0.65 -13.31
C HIS A 103 3.89 -1.05 -11.85
N ARG A 104 4.29 -2.31 -11.64
CA ARG A 104 4.60 -2.85 -10.29
C ARG A 104 5.70 -2.05 -9.59
N ASP A 105 6.59 -1.38 -10.33
CA ASP A 105 7.64 -0.51 -9.76
C ASP A 105 7.05 0.74 -9.11
N VAL A 106 6.00 1.31 -9.69
CA VAL A 106 5.22 2.39 -9.07
C VAL A 106 4.56 1.92 -7.78
N VAL A 107 3.96 0.72 -7.78
CA VAL A 107 3.32 0.14 -6.59
C VAL A 107 4.35 -0.11 -5.47
N ALA A 108 5.56 -0.56 -5.82
CA ALA A 108 6.65 -0.72 -4.86
C ALA A 108 7.06 0.63 -4.24
N SER A 109 7.17 1.68 -5.05
CA SER A 109 7.44 3.05 -4.57
C SER A 109 6.31 3.57 -3.67
N PHE A 110 5.05 3.28 -4.01
CA PHE A 110 3.89 3.65 -3.21
C PHE A 110 3.85 2.91 -1.86
N LEU A 111 4.16 1.61 -1.83
CA LEU A 111 4.35 0.86 -0.58
C LEU A 111 5.44 1.48 0.30
N GLY A 112 6.56 1.90 -0.30
CA GLY A 112 7.62 2.62 0.41
C GLY A 112 7.14 3.96 0.98
N TRP A 113 6.32 4.71 0.23
CA TRP A 113 5.72 5.95 0.73
C TRP A 113 4.74 5.72 1.88
N LEU A 114 3.86 4.71 1.77
CA LEU A 114 2.92 4.33 2.84
C LEU A 114 3.66 3.93 4.12
N ALA A 115 4.73 3.13 4.00
CA ALA A 115 5.55 2.71 5.13
C ALA A 115 6.26 3.90 5.80
N ASP A 116 6.82 4.84 5.01
CA ASP A 116 7.39 6.08 5.55
C ASP A 116 6.34 6.89 6.33
N ARG A 117 5.15 7.04 5.76
CA ARG A 117 4.03 7.74 6.41
C ARG A 117 3.65 7.06 7.73
N LEU A 118 3.50 5.74 7.74
CA LEU A 118 3.19 4.98 8.96
C LEU A 118 4.25 5.19 10.05
N LEU A 119 5.54 5.13 9.70
CA LEU A 119 6.62 5.38 10.65
C LEU A 119 6.56 6.80 11.23
N ARG A 120 6.28 7.80 10.40
CA ARG A 120 6.12 9.20 10.82
C ARG A 120 4.89 9.42 11.70
N LEU A 121 3.79 8.74 11.43
CA LEU A 121 2.58 8.75 12.27
C LEU A 121 2.89 8.19 13.66
N ARG A 122 3.54 7.02 13.71
CA ARG A 122 3.93 6.34 14.95
C ARG A 122 4.98 7.11 15.75
N SER A 123 5.92 7.79 15.09
CA SER A 123 6.96 8.59 15.76
C SER A 123 6.47 9.96 16.24
N GLY A 124 5.21 10.32 15.95
CA GLY A 124 4.67 11.66 16.25
C GLY A 124 5.26 12.77 15.38
N GLY A 125 5.86 12.43 14.23
CA GLY A 125 6.46 13.38 13.30
C GLY A 125 5.45 14.16 12.43
N LEU A 126 4.16 13.94 12.63
CA LEU A 126 3.05 14.57 11.93
C LEU A 126 2.17 15.39 12.89
N HIS A 127 1.64 16.50 12.40
CA HIS A 127 0.73 17.37 13.15
C HIS A 127 -0.65 16.70 13.33
N GLY A 128 -1.32 16.98 14.44
CA GLY A 128 -2.65 16.41 14.75
C GLY A 128 -2.80 16.03 16.22
N SER A 129 -4.00 15.63 16.63
CA SER A 129 -4.20 15.03 17.97
C SER A 129 -3.62 13.61 17.99
N ALA A 130 -3.26 13.10 19.18
CA ALA A 130 -2.76 11.73 19.31
C ALA A 130 -3.78 10.68 18.83
N THR A 131 -5.06 10.94 19.05
CA THR A 131 -6.16 10.07 18.63
C THR A 131 -6.30 10.02 17.11
N ILE A 132 -6.24 11.18 16.44
CA ILE A 132 -6.33 11.26 14.96
C ILE A 132 -5.15 10.51 14.35
N ARG A 133 -3.92 10.76 14.84
CA ARG A 133 -2.73 10.04 14.36
C ARG A 133 -2.81 8.52 14.57
N ALA A 134 -3.38 8.08 15.69
CA ALA A 134 -3.53 6.66 15.96
C ALA A 134 -4.54 5.99 15.00
N LYS A 135 -5.66 6.67 14.70
CA LYS A 135 -6.64 6.20 13.71
C LYS A 135 -6.02 6.14 12.31
N GLU A 136 -5.35 7.20 11.89
CA GLU A 136 -4.66 7.24 10.59
C GLU A 136 -3.57 6.17 10.49
N ALA A 137 -2.81 5.94 11.57
CA ALA A 137 -1.80 4.89 11.61
C ALA A 137 -2.43 3.50 11.42
N ASP A 138 -3.54 3.17 12.10
CA ASP A 138 -4.24 1.89 11.95
C ASP A 138 -4.78 1.70 10.52
N LEU A 139 -5.39 2.74 9.95
CA LEU A 139 -5.88 2.74 8.57
C LEU A 139 -4.73 2.50 7.58
N THR A 140 -3.62 3.21 7.74
CA THR A 140 -2.44 3.11 6.87
C THR A 140 -1.75 1.75 7.00
N ASP A 141 -1.65 1.23 8.23
CA ASP A 141 -1.05 -0.07 8.54
C ASP A 141 -1.76 -1.21 7.81
N ARG A 142 -3.10 -1.21 7.87
CA ARG A 142 -3.96 -2.18 7.18
C ARG A 142 -3.97 -1.97 5.67
N LEU A 143 -3.90 -0.72 5.20
CA LEU A 143 -3.83 -0.43 3.77
C LEU A 143 -2.54 -1.00 3.16
N ILE A 144 -1.41 -0.90 3.86
CA ILE A 144 -0.15 -1.51 3.44
C ILE A 144 -0.34 -3.01 3.18
N ASP A 145 -1.01 -3.73 4.07
CA ASP A 145 -1.24 -5.17 3.90
C ASP A 145 -2.13 -5.45 2.68
N LEU A 146 -3.22 -4.69 2.49
CA LEU A 146 -4.10 -4.83 1.32
C LEU A 146 -3.39 -4.54 -0.01
N VAL A 147 -2.50 -3.54 -0.04
CA VAL A 147 -1.68 -3.22 -1.21
C VAL A 147 -0.62 -4.30 -1.42
N LEU A 148 -0.01 -4.80 -0.35
CA LEU A 148 1.01 -5.85 -0.40
C LEU A 148 0.43 -7.18 -0.90
N HIS A 149 -0.80 -7.53 -0.52
CA HIS A 149 -1.49 -8.71 -1.03
C HIS A 149 -1.67 -8.66 -2.56
N ARG A 150 -2.08 -7.50 -3.09
CA ARG A 150 -2.21 -7.25 -4.53
C ARG A 150 -0.85 -7.28 -5.22
N TYR A 151 0.13 -6.60 -4.62
CA TYR A 151 1.50 -6.55 -5.12
C TYR A 151 2.17 -7.93 -5.23
N CYS A 152 1.88 -8.80 -4.26
CA CYS A 152 2.41 -10.17 -4.18
C CYS A 152 1.56 -11.20 -4.93
N GLU A 153 0.49 -10.76 -5.60
CA GLU A 153 -0.44 -11.58 -6.38
C GLU A 153 -1.01 -12.74 -5.54
N LEU A 154 -1.42 -12.45 -4.31
CA LEU A 154 -1.98 -13.46 -3.41
C LEU A 154 -3.35 -13.92 -3.89
N SER A 155 -3.60 -15.23 -3.82
CA SER A 155 -4.93 -15.78 -4.08
C SER A 155 -5.90 -15.49 -2.92
N PRO A 156 -7.22 -15.51 -3.13
CA PRO A 156 -8.18 -15.31 -2.06
C PRO A 156 -7.98 -16.25 -0.86
N ALA A 157 -7.64 -17.52 -1.12
CA ALA A 157 -7.37 -18.51 -0.07
C ALA A 157 -6.11 -18.19 0.75
N GLU A 158 -5.11 -17.55 0.14
CA GLU A 158 -3.91 -17.10 0.85
C GLU A 158 -4.22 -15.88 1.71
N VAL A 159 -5.01 -14.94 1.23
CA VAL A 159 -5.47 -13.78 2.01
C VAL A 159 -6.27 -14.23 3.22
N GLU A 160 -7.22 -15.16 3.06
CA GLU A 160 -7.98 -15.73 4.18
C GLU A 160 -7.08 -16.38 5.24
N LEU A 161 -6.01 -17.06 4.82
CA LEU A 161 -5.04 -17.66 5.74
C LEU A 161 -4.25 -16.60 6.54
N LEU A 162 -3.85 -15.51 5.88
CA LEU A 162 -3.14 -14.40 6.52
C LEU A 162 -4.05 -13.70 7.54
N GLU A 163 -5.30 -13.43 7.17
CA GLU A 163 -6.29 -12.80 8.05
C GLU A 163 -6.63 -13.68 9.26
N ALA A 164 -6.72 -15.00 9.08
CA ALA A 164 -6.97 -15.94 10.16
C ALA A 164 -5.80 -16.06 11.16
N THR A 165 -4.59 -15.65 10.79
CA THR A 165 -3.39 -15.69 11.66
C THR A 165 -3.17 -14.36 12.38
N SER A 166 -3.72 -13.26 11.86
CA SER A 166 -3.62 -11.91 12.43
C SER A 166 -4.72 -11.58 13.45
N ASN A 167 -5.63 -12.52 13.73
CA ASN A 167 -6.77 -12.40 14.66
C ASN A 167 -6.58 -13.32 15.88
#